data_AF-A0A2G6GKE2-F1
#
_entry.id   AF-A0A2G6GKE2-F1
#
_cell.length_a   1.000
_cell.length_b   1.000
_cell.length_c   1.000
_cell.angle_alpha   90.00
_cell.angle_beta   90.00
_cell.angle_gamma   90.00
#
_symmetry.space_group_name_H-M   'P 1'
#
loop_
_entity.id
_entity.type
_entity.pdbx_description
1 polymer ?
#
loop_
_entity_poly.entity_id
_entity_poly.type
_entity_poly.pdbx_seq_one_letter_code
_entity_poly.pdbx_strand_id
1 'polypeptide(L)'
;MITFRQISYGGWSNCYKLSNDLVDLVITADVGPRIIRFGFVGAENEFGELPEVGQTGGDDWTLYGGHRLWHAPENKARTYYPDNHPIQVEEHPGFIRAIQPVESTTGIQKEIDLYLDENGAQVTVVHRLINQNLWWLELAPWALSVMTAGGVGIAPMPPKGSHRENILPTGSMALWAYTDMTDRRWVWGNEFIMLNQNAAMPAPQKIGVWVPNGWAAYARRGHLFVKTFAPGKQSDYPDFGSNVEFFTNDEILEVETLGSLAKLAPGTAVTHTETWYLFDNIRQPQTETDIIEEIMPVVNTII
;
A
#
# COMPACT_ATOMS: atom_id res chain seq x y z
N MET A 1 -0.63 -25.91 2.02
CA MET A 1 -0.28 -26.05 0.57
C MET A 1 -0.84 -24.86 -0.18
N ILE A 2 -0.02 -24.20 -0.99
CA ILE A 2 -0.47 -23.05 -1.78
C ILE A 2 -1.32 -23.52 -2.97
N THR A 3 -2.44 -22.86 -3.22
CA THR A 3 -3.28 -23.08 -4.39
C THR A 3 -3.40 -21.81 -5.22
N PHE A 4 -3.27 -21.94 -6.53
CA PHE A 4 -3.49 -20.88 -7.51
C PHE A 4 -4.60 -21.31 -8.48
N ARG A 5 -5.64 -20.49 -8.63
CA ARG A 5 -6.79 -20.81 -9.48
C ARG A 5 -7.37 -19.55 -10.12
N GLN A 6 -7.76 -19.67 -11.38
CA GLN A 6 -8.58 -18.67 -12.04
C GLN A 6 -10.01 -18.72 -11.48
N ILE A 7 -10.58 -17.57 -11.16
CA ILE A 7 -11.92 -17.40 -10.61
C ILE A 7 -12.59 -16.16 -11.21
N SER A 8 -13.90 -16.03 -11.02
CA SER A 8 -14.59 -14.75 -11.15
C SER A 8 -14.69 -14.08 -9.77
N TYR A 9 -14.53 -12.76 -9.72
CA TYR A 9 -14.57 -11.99 -8.48
C TYR A 9 -15.07 -10.57 -8.74
N GLY A 10 -15.98 -10.05 -7.91
CA GLY A 10 -16.40 -8.65 -7.97
C GLY A 10 -16.92 -8.20 -9.34
N GLY A 11 -17.57 -9.07 -10.12
CA GLY A 11 -18.05 -8.75 -11.47
C GLY A 11 -17.02 -8.94 -12.60
N TRP A 12 -15.74 -9.10 -12.28
CA TRP A 12 -14.73 -9.51 -13.27
C TRP A 12 -14.74 -11.02 -13.47
N SER A 13 -14.54 -11.43 -14.72
CA SER A 13 -14.57 -12.82 -15.13
C SER A 13 -13.20 -13.48 -15.06
N ASN A 14 -12.14 -12.69 -15.24
CA ASN A 14 -10.75 -13.13 -15.25
C ASN A 14 -10.02 -12.57 -14.03
N CYS A 15 -10.04 -13.33 -12.94
CA CYS A 15 -9.27 -13.05 -11.74
C CYS A 15 -8.49 -14.30 -11.34
N TYR A 16 -7.47 -14.12 -10.52
CA TYR A 16 -6.67 -15.22 -10.01
C TYR A 16 -6.61 -15.17 -8.49
N LYS A 17 -7.03 -16.27 -7.86
CA LYS A 17 -6.96 -16.46 -6.42
C LYS A 17 -5.72 -17.25 -6.06
N LEU A 18 -4.91 -16.70 -5.16
CA LEU A 18 -3.80 -17.38 -4.50
C LEU A 18 -4.18 -17.56 -3.02
N SER A 19 -4.04 -18.77 -2.48
CA SER A 19 -4.40 -19.04 -1.08
C SER A 19 -3.58 -20.16 -0.46
N ASN A 20 -3.43 -20.10 0.87
CA ASN A 20 -2.95 -21.18 1.71
C ASN A 20 -4.06 -21.54 2.72
N ASP A 21 -3.72 -22.20 3.82
CA ASP A 21 -4.72 -22.62 4.82
C ASP A 21 -5.23 -21.47 5.70
N LEU A 22 -4.55 -20.31 5.70
CA LEU A 22 -4.83 -19.16 6.56
C LEU A 22 -5.42 -17.97 5.80
N VAL A 23 -4.81 -17.58 4.67
CA VAL A 23 -5.15 -16.37 3.93
C VAL A 23 -5.39 -16.64 2.46
N ASP A 24 -6.14 -15.73 1.85
CA ASP A 24 -6.26 -15.65 0.40
C ASP A 24 -6.11 -14.23 -0.12
N LEU A 25 -5.68 -14.13 -1.38
CA LEU A 25 -5.62 -12.90 -2.14
C LEU A 25 -6.19 -13.11 -3.54
N VAL A 26 -6.69 -12.04 -4.14
CA VAL A 26 -7.23 -12.05 -5.51
C VAL A 26 -6.62 -10.92 -6.32
N ILE A 27 -6.06 -11.28 -7.48
CA ILE A 27 -5.56 -10.35 -8.49
C ILE A 27 -6.56 -10.28 -9.62
N THR A 28 -6.85 -9.06 -10.09
CA THR A 28 -7.67 -8.85 -11.27
C THR A 28 -6.83 -8.96 -12.53
N ALA A 29 -7.30 -9.71 -13.53
CA ALA A 29 -6.66 -9.79 -14.84
C ALA A 29 -7.44 -9.06 -15.94
N ASP A 30 -8.71 -8.70 -15.69
CA ASP A 30 -9.53 -7.86 -16.58
C ASP A 30 -9.13 -6.36 -16.53
N VAL A 31 -8.57 -5.90 -15.40
CA VAL A 31 -8.02 -4.55 -15.15
C VAL A 31 -6.79 -4.67 -14.24
N GLY A 32 -5.89 -3.69 -14.21
CA GLY A 32 -4.81 -3.65 -13.21
C GLY A 32 -3.45 -3.13 -13.71
N PRO A 33 -2.37 -3.40 -12.95
CA PRO A 33 -2.24 -4.48 -11.96
C PRO A 33 -2.84 -4.08 -10.61
N ARG A 34 -3.70 -4.96 -10.07
CA ARG A 34 -4.43 -4.70 -8.82
C ARG A 34 -4.66 -5.99 -8.05
N ILE A 35 -4.40 -5.94 -6.75
CA ILE A 35 -4.77 -7.00 -5.81
C ILE A 35 -6.03 -6.51 -5.10
N ILE A 36 -7.19 -6.95 -5.57
CA ILE A 36 -8.46 -6.45 -5.06
C ILE A 36 -8.81 -7.00 -3.68
N ARG A 37 -8.27 -8.18 -3.35
CA ARG A 37 -8.51 -8.84 -2.06
C ARG A 37 -7.24 -9.31 -1.40
N PHE A 38 -7.18 -9.14 -0.09
CA PHE A 38 -6.32 -9.88 0.83
C PHE A 38 -7.06 -10.04 2.16
N GLY A 39 -7.05 -11.23 2.76
CA GLY A 39 -7.69 -11.48 4.04
C GLY A 39 -7.60 -12.94 4.49
N PHE A 40 -8.07 -13.23 5.70
CA PHE A 40 -8.21 -14.61 6.15
C PHE A 40 -9.22 -15.39 5.29
N VAL A 41 -8.96 -16.68 5.06
CA VAL A 41 -9.87 -17.56 4.32
C VAL A 41 -11.23 -17.57 5.01
N GLY A 42 -12.27 -17.18 4.27
CA GLY A 42 -13.65 -17.12 4.78
C GLY A 42 -13.99 -15.86 5.59
N ALA A 43 -13.05 -14.92 5.79
CA ALA A 43 -13.29 -13.65 6.45
C ALA A 43 -13.54 -12.50 5.45
N GLU A 44 -13.85 -11.31 5.99
CA GLU A 44 -13.97 -10.07 5.23
C GLU A 44 -12.65 -9.73 4.50
N ASN A 45 -12.74 -8.90 3.46
CA ASN A 45 -11.56 -8.37 2.77
C ASN A 45 -10.94 -7.24 3.60
N GLU A 46 -9.61 -7.23 3.72
CA GLU A 46 -8.89 -6.12 4.36
C GLU A 46 -8.80 -4.89 3.46
N PHE A 47 -8.81 -5.10 2.13
CA PHE A 47 -8.84 -4.02 1.17
C PHE A 47 -10.26 -3.60 0.82
N GLY A 48 -10.45 -2.29 0.67
CA GLY A 48 -11.73 -1.71 0.30
C GLY A 48 -12.11 -2.10 -1.12
N GLU A 49 -13.40 -2.33 -1.33
CA GLU A 49 -14.01 -2.58 -2.63
C GLU A 49 -15.04 -1.46 -2.88
N LEU A 50 -14.83 -0.67 -3.92
CA LEU A 50 -15.65 0.51 -4.21
C LEU A 50 -16.74 0.18 -5.25
N PRO A 51 -17.78 1.03 -5.41
CA PRO A 51 -18.90 0.76 -6.31
C PRO A 51 -18.52 0.47 -7.77
N GLU A 52 -17.34 0.90 -8.20
CA GLU A 52 -16.81 0.71 -9.55
C GLU A 52 -16.26 -0.70 -9.80
N VAL A 53 -16.12 -1.53 -8.77
CA VAL A 53 -15.66 -2.93 -8.87
C VAL A 53 -16.46 -3.69 -9.94
N GLY A 54 -15.74 -4.39 -10.82
CA GLY A 54 -16.30 -5.14 -11.95
C GLY A 54 -16.39 -4.37 -13.26
N GLN A 55 -16.16 -3.05 -13.25
CA GLN A 55 -16.09 -2.26 -14.49
C GLN A 55 -14.75 -2.47 -15.22
N THR A 56 -14.74 -2.21 -16.53
CA THR A 56 -13.56 -2.34 -17.40
C THR A 56 -13.58 -1.23 -18.47
N GLY A 57 -12.42 -0.87 -18.99
CA GLY A 57 -12.27 0.15 -20.04
C GLY A 57 -12.46 1.59 -19.54
N GLY A 58 -12.56 2.53 -20.48
CA GLY A 58 -12.61 3.97 -20.19
C GLY A 58 -11.23 4.62 -20.17
N ASP A 59 -11.20 5.91 -20.47
CA ASP A 59 -9.98 6.70 -20.62
C ASP A 59 -9.57 7.44 -19.33
N ASP A 60 -10.42 7.37 -18.30
CA ASP A 60 -10.20 8.03 -17.02
C ASP A 60 -9.81 7.01 -15.94
N TRP A 61 -8.98 7.49 -15.02
CA TRP A 61 -8.64 6.74 -13.82
C TRP A 61 -9.88 6.41 -12.98
N THR A 62 -9.97 5.15 -12.53
CA THR A 62 -11.08 4.65 -11.70
C THR A 62 -10.56 4.09 -10.36
N LEU A 63 -11.24 4.44 -9.26
CA LEU A 63 -10.95 3.94 -7.93
C LEU A 63 -11.74 2.66 -7.65
N TYR A 64 -11.19 1.50 -8.01
CA TYR A 64 -11.81 0.21 -7.69
C TYR A 64 -11.60 -0.22 -6.22
N GLY A 65 -10.58 0.32 -5.55
CA GLY A 65 -10.11 -0.17 -4.24
C GLY A 65 -8.97 -1.17 -4.36
N GLY A 66 -8.74 -2.03 -3.36
CA GLY A 66 -7.61 -2.94 -3.40
C GLY A 66 -6.25 -2.28 -3.23
N HIS A 67 -5.21 -3.05 -3.52
CA HIS A 67 -3.83 -2.59 -3.60
C HIS A 67 -3.39 -2.37 -5.06
N ARG A 68 -2.65 -1.29 -5.33
CA ARG A 68 -2.23 -0.88 -6.68
C ARG A 68 -0.84 -0.24 -6.71
N LEU A 69 -0.26 -0.22 -7.91
CA LEU A 69 1.06 0.37 -8.16
C LEU A 69 0.97 1.64 -9.01
N TRP A 70 1.43 2.75 -8.44
CA TRP A 70 1.65 4.04 -9.06
C TRP A 70 3.14 4.37 -9.17
N HIS A 71 3.42 5.51 -9.80
CA HIS A 71 4.73 6.13 -9.74
C HIS A 71 4.63 7.55 -9.19
N ALA A 72 5.59 7.88 -8.33
CA ALA A 72 5.76 9.18 -7.71
C ALA A 72 6.91 9.95 -8.40
N PRO A 73 6.94 11.30 -8.29
CA PRO A 73 5.97 12.16 -7.60
C PRO A 73 4.62 12.26 -8.32
N GLU A 74 3.54 12.49 -7.55
CA GLU A 74 2.20 12.65 -8.09
C GLU A 74 2.12 13.77 -9.14
N ASN A 75 1.50 13.46 -10.28
CA ASN A 75 1.19 14.46 -11.29
C ASN A 75 0.01 14.00 -12.16
N LYS A 76 -0.95 14.90 -12.36
CA LYS A 76 -2.20 14.64 -13.09
C LYS A 76 -2.00 13.99 -14.47
N ALA A 77 -0.94 14.36 -15.19
CA ALA A 77 -0.71 13.86 -16.55
C ALA A 77 -0.12 12.45 -16.62
N ARG A 78 0.48 11.94 -15.53
CA ARG A 78 1.25 10.69 -15.57
C ARG A 78 0.89 9.69 -14.47
N THR A 79 0.42 10.14 -13.31
CA THR A 79 0.05 9.25 -12.19
C THR A 79 -1.31 8.61 -12.41
N TYR A 80 -2.25 9.37 -12.99
CA TYR A 80 -3.64 8.97 -13.20
C TYR A 80 -3.82 8.16 -14.50
N TYR A 81 -2.85 7.30 -14.83
CA TYR A 81 -3.04 6.35 -15.92
C TYR A 81 -4.25 5.45 -15.58
N PRO A 82 -5.16 5.17 -16.54
CA PRO A 82 -6.43 4.54 -16.21
C PRO A 82 -6.32 3.17 -15.55
N ASP A 83 -5.40 2.32 -16.03
CA ASP A 83 -5.25 0.92 -15.60
C ASP A 83 -6.50 0.03 -15.77
N ASN A 84 -7.46 0.45 -16.60
CA ASN A 84 -8.75 -0.23 -16.82
C ASN A 84 -8.73 -1.31 -17.93
N HIS A 85 -7.55 -1.81 -18.32
CA HIS A 85 -7.41 -2.79 -19.41
C HIS A 85 -6.80 -4.11 -18.94
N PRO A 86 -7.03 -5.22 -19.66
CA PRO A 86 -6.52 -6.52 -19.26
C PRO A 86 -4.99 -6.55 -19.10
N ILE A 87 -4.56 -7.30 -18.09
CA ILE A 87 -3.15 -7.55 -17.80
C ILE A 87 -2.81 -9.02 -18.02
N GLN A 88 -1.53 -9.31 -18.17
CA GLN A 88 -1.04 -10.69 -18.19
C GLN A 88 -0.76 -11.16 -16.76
N VAL A 89 -1.12 -12.40 -16.44
CA VAL A 89 -0.73 -13.07 -15.19
C VAL A 89 0.05 -14.32 -15.54
N GLU A 90 1.27 -14.42 -15.02
CA GLU A 90 2.18 -15.55 -15.23
C GLU A 90 2.38 -16.31 -13.92
N GLU A 91 2.30 -17.63 -13.98
CA GLU A 91 2.69 -18.51 -12.88
C GLU A 91 4.16 -18.90 -13.03
N HIS A 92 4.95 -18.66 -11.97
CA HIS A 92 6.36 -19.00 -11.88
C HIS A 92 6.58 -19.97 -10.70
N PRO A 93 7.72 -20.68 -10.64
CA PRO A 93 8.05 -21.48 -9.47
C PRO A 93 8.09 -20.63 -8.19
N GLY A 94 7.07 -20.80 -7.34
CA GLY A 94 6.97 -20.16 -6.02
C GLY A 94 6.32 -18.77 -6.00
N PHE A 95 5.95 -18.19 -7.14
CA PHE A 95 5.29 -16.89 -7.18
C PHE A 95 4.45 -16.69 -8.44
N ILE A 96 3.58 -15.69 -8.41
CA ILE A 96 2.85 -15.24 -9.59
C ILE A 96 3.21 -13.81 -9.92
N ARG A 97 3.24 -13.47 -11.21
CA ARG A 97 3.59 -12.15 -11.72
C ARG A 97 2.43 -11.56 -12.51
N ALA A 98 1.97 -10.39 -12.09
CA ALA A 98 1.01 -9.58 -12.82
C ALA A 98 1.76 -8.51 -13.65
N ILE A 99 1.47 -8.42 -14.95
CA ILE A 99 2.20 -7.57 -15.91
C ILE A 99 1.20 -6.68 -16.66
N GLN A 100 1.28 -5.38 -16.42
CA GLN A 100 0.53 -4.40 -17.19
C GLN A 100 1.12 -4.27 -18.61
N PRO A 101 0.30 -4.03 -19.64
CA PRO A 101 0.79 -3.42 -20.86
C PRO A 101 1.53 -2.10 -20.58
N VAL A 102 2.46 -1.74 -21.47
CA VAL A 102 3.17 -0.47 -21.40
C VAL A 102 2.16 0.67 -21.46
N GLU A 103 2.21 1.57 -20.49
CA GLU A 103 1.37 2.77 -20.46
C GLU A 103 1.64 3.62 -21.70
N SER A 104 0.61 3.86 -22.51
CA SER A 104 0.72 4.59 -23.77
C SER A 104 1.16 6.06 -23.60
N THR A 105 0.90 6.67 -22.44
CA THR A 105 1.20 8.09 -22.18
C THR A 105 2.53 8.30 -21.46
N THR A 106 2.98 7.33 -20.65
CA THR A 106 4.20 7.46 -19.83
C THR A 106 5.35 6.59 -20.32
N GLY A 107 5.06 5.55 -21.13
CA GLY A 107 6.03 4.53 -21.54
C GLY A 107 6.53 3.66 -20.38
N ILE A 108 5.81 3.61 -19.27
CA ILE A 108 6.16 2.78 -18.10
C ILE A 108 5.42 1.45 -18.19
N GLN A 109 6.11 0.35 -17.90
CA GLN A 109 5.47 -0.94 -17.62
C GLN A 109 5.48 -1.20 -16.12
N LYS A 110 4.35 -1.72 -15.62
CA LYS A 110 4.15 -2.05 -14.21
C LYS A 110 4.08 -3.56 -14.02
N GLU A 111 4.80 -4.05 -13.02
CA GLU A 111 4.76 -5.46 -12.63
C GLU A 111 4.59 -5.59 -11.11
N ILE A 112 3.88 -6.64 -10.70
CA ILE A 112 3.74 -7.05 -9.30
C ILE A 112 4.02 -8.55 -9.21
N ASP A 113 5.03 -8.93 -8.44
CA ASP A 113 5.27 -10.34 -8.07
C ASP A 113 4.70 -10.61 -6.69
N LEU A 114 4.08 -11.78 -6.53
CA LEU A 114 3.43 -12.20 -5.29
C LEU A 114 3.93 -13.56 -4.84
N TYR A 115 4.57 -13.56 -3.68
CA TYR A 115 5.07 -14.74 -2.99
C TYR A 115 4.23 -14.96 -1.74
N LEU A 116 3.28 -15.90 -1.80
CA LEU A 116 2.51 -16.29 -0.63
C LEU A 116 3.33 -17.27 0.21
N ASP A 117 3.43 -17.02 1.52
CA ASP A 117 4.05 -17.98 2.42
C ASP A 117 3.23 -19.27 2.49
N GLU A 118 3.87 -20.43 2.57
CA GLU A 118 3.15 -21.72 2.54
C GLU A 118 2.32 -21.96 3.81
N ASN A 119 2.78 -21.44 4.96
CA ASN A 119 2.27 -21.79 6.28
C ASN A 119 1.79 -20.59 7.11
N GLY A 120 2.18 -19.36 6.73
CA GLY A 120 1.91 -18.12 7.43
C GLY A 120 0.89 -17.24 6.73
N ALA A 121 0.28 -16.33 7.48
CA ALA A 121 -0.55 -15.26 6.96
C ALA A 121 0.32 -14.11 6.42
N GLN A 122 1.20 -14.44 5.48
CA GLN A 122 2.27 -13.56 4.99
C GLN A 122 2.36 -13.58 3.47
N VAL A 123 2.55 -12.40 2.86
CA VAL A 123 2.76 -12.26 1.42
C VAL A 123 3.90 -11.28 1.15
N THR A 124 4.92 -11.67 0.40
CA THR A 124 5.91 -10.73 -0.12
C THR A 124 5.43 -10.21 -1.48
N VAL A 125 5.44 -8.89 -1.65
CA VAL A 125 4.96 -8.18 -2.84
C VAL A 125 6.09 -7.33 -3.41
N VAL A 126 6.53 -7.67 -4.62
CA VAL A 126 7.60 -6.93 -5.32
C VAL A 126 7.00 -6.09 -6.43
N HIS A 127 7.03 -4.78 -6.25
CA HIS A 127 6.59 -3.80 -7.24
C HIS A 127 7.74 -3.47 -8.17
N ARG A 128 7.46 -3.38 -9.48
CA ARG A 128 8.44 -2.97 -10.49
C ARG A 128 7.86 -1.93 -11.43
N LEU A 129 8.63 -0.86 -11.63
CA LEU A 129 8.40 0.12 -12.67
C LEU A 129 9.55 0.04 -13.67
N ILE A 130 9.23 -0.28 -14.93
CA ILE A 130 10.20 -0.47 -16.01
C ILE A 130 10.06 0.66 -17.00
N ASN A 131 11.16 1.34 -17.32
CA ASN A 131 11.18 2.40 -18.33
C ASN A 131 11.27 1.80 -19.74
N GLN A 132 10.19 1.85 -20.52
CA GLN A 132 10.16 1.39 -21.91
C GLN A 132 10.34 2.54 -22.93
N ASN A 133 10.67 3.75 -22.46
CA ASN A 133 10.98 4.87 -23.34
C ASN A 133 12.41 4.78 -23.89
N LEU A 134 12.72 5.66 -24.85
CA LEU A 134 14.05 5.78 -25.47
C LEU A 134 15.00 6.72 -24.68
N TRP A 135 14.55 7.32 -23.59
CA TRP A 135 15.31 8.29 -22.78
C TRP A 135 15.22 7.97 -21.29
N TRP A 136 16.04 8.68 -20.50
CA TRP A 136 16.08 8.54 -19.04
C TRP A 136 14.84 9.12 -18.37
N LEU A 137 14.32 8.41 -17.36
CA LEU A 137 13.26 8.89 -16.48
C LEU A 137 13.76 8.96 -15.04
N GLU A 138 13.15 9.82 -14.22
CA GLU A 138 13.33 9.82 -12.77
C GLU A 138 11.95 9.66 -12.11
N LEU A 139 11.78 8.59 -11.33
CA LEU A 139 10.51 8.22 -10.69
C LEU A 139 10.75 7.28 -9.51
N ALA A 140 9.73 7.06 -8.68
CA ALA A 140 9.73 6.09 -7.59
C ALA A 140 8.48 5.20 -7.64
N PRO A 141 8.55 3.91 -7.24
CA PRO A 141 7.36 3.10 -6.99
C PRO A 141 6.51 3.71 -5.87
N TRP A 142 5.20 3.72 -6.05
CA TRP A 142 4.24 4.17 -5.05
C TRP A 142 3.15 3.12 -4.91
N ALA A 143 3.12 2.43 -3.79
CA ALA A 143 2.27 1.26 -3.54
C ALA A 143 1.11 1.67 -2.64
N LEU A 144 -0.08 1.83 -3.21
CA LEU A 144 -1.27 2.30 -2.48
C LEU A 144 -2.12 1.11 -2.05
N SER A 145 -2.56 1.09 -0.79
CA SER A 145 -3.48 0.08 -0.27
C SER A 145 -4.73 0.78 0.23
N VAL A 146 -5.81 0.69 -0.55
CA VAL A 146 -7.12 1.19 -0.15
C VAL A 146 -7.69 0.20 0.84
N MET A 147 -7.81 0.61 2.10
CA MET A 147 -8.25 -0.26 3.18
C MET A 147 -9.77 -0.24 3.32
N THR A 148 -10.37 -1.36 3.74
CA THR A 148 -11.80 -1.44 4.03
C THR A 148 -12.17 -0.44 5.12
N ALA A 149 -13.18 0.40 4.88
CA ALA A 149 -13.55 1.50 5.76
C ALA A 149 -13.81 1.11 7.24
N GLY A 150 -13.64 2.09 8.14
CA GLY A 150 -13.92 2.00 9.58
C GLY A 150 -12.75 1.58 10.49
N GLY A 151 -11.54 1.41 9.94
CA GLY A 151 -10.34 1.07 10.70
C GLY A 151 -9.42 2.26 10.98
N VAL A 152 -8.20 1.93 11.42
CA VAL A 152 -7.17 2.91 11.83
C VAL A 152 -5.84 2.61 11.16
N GLY A 153 -5.33 3.58 10.40
CA GLY A 153 -3.96 3.57 9.88
C GLY A 153 -2.96 3.96 10.97
N ILE A 154 -1.82 3.28 11.03
CA ILE A 154 -0.82 3.42 12.09
C ILE A 154 0.59 3.46 11.49
N ALA A 155 1.36 4.49 11.81
CA ALA A 155 2.77 4.59 11.44
C ALA A 155 3.61 4.98 12.65
N PRO A 156 4.78 4.36 12.87
CA PRO A 156 5.70 4.81 13.91
C PRO A 156 6.42 6.09 13.46
N MET A 157 6.72 6.93 14.41
CA MET A 157 7.63 8.06 14.25
C MET A 157 9.08 7.64 14.45
N PRO A 158 10.06 8.45 14.03
CA PRO A 158 11.47 8.22 14.34
C PRO A 158 11.70 7.97 15.84
N PRO A 159 12.63 7.06 16.20
CA PRO A 159 12.93 6.74 17.60
C PRO A 159 13.19 7.98 18.46
N LYS A 160 12.72 7.94 19.70
CA LYS A 160 12.94 9.02 20.67
C LYS A 160 14.36 9.00 21.20
N GLY A 161 14.84 10.20 21.53
CA GLY A 161 16.20 10.42 22.00
C GLY A 161 16.27 11.59 22.98
N SER A 162 17.47 11.88 23.47
CA SER A 162 17.70 12.93 24.45
C SER A 162 18.06 14.25 23.75
N HIS A 163 17.65 15.40 24.30
CA HIS A 163 18.03 16.70 23.73
C HIS A 163 19.55 16.89 23.62
N ARG A 164 20.30 16.32 24.56
CA ARG A 164 21.77 16.44 24.60
C ARG A 164 22.44 15.72 23.42
N GLU A 165 21.88 14.60 22.99
CA GLU A 165 22.47 13.74 21.95
C GLU A 165 21.83 13.99 20.58
N ASN A 166 20.57 14.44 20.54
CA ASN A 166 19.75 14.58 19.33
C ASN A 166 19.44 16.06 19.04
N ILE A 167 20.47 16.87 18.82
CA ILE A 167 20.32 18.31 18.52
C ILE A 167 19.87 18.58 17.07
N LEU A 168 19.93 17.59 16.17
CA LEU A 168 19.51 17.69 14.77
C LEU A 168 18.17 16.97 14.54
N PRO A 169 17.36 17.40 13.54
CA PRO A 169 16.13 16.68 13.17
C PRO A 169 16.40 15.22 12.77
N THR A 170 15.52 14.31 13.19
CA THR A 170 15.62 12.86 12.91
C THR A 170 14.50 12.34 12.00
N GLY A 171 13.59 13.19 11.55
CA GLY A 171 12.58 12.85 10.55
C GLY A 171 11.84 14.07 10.00
N SER A 172 10.95 13.81 9.05
CA SER A 172 10.09 14.80 8.41
C SER A 172 8.63 14.35 8.40
N MET A 173 7.74 15.33 8.27
CA MET A 173 6.33 15.14 7.95
C MET A 173 5.96 16.15 6.87
N ALA A 174 5.44 15.65 5.75
CA ALA A 174 4.87 16.43 4.66
C ALA A 174 3.37 16.64 4.89
N LEU A 175 2.91 17.87 4.65
CA LEU A 175 1.51 18.26 4.76
C LEU A 175 1.01 18.72 3.39
N TRP A 176 -0.10 18.15 2.94
CA TRP A 176 -0.83 18.68 1.79
C TRP A 176 -1.65 19.89 2.24
N ALA A 177 -1.87 20.85 1.34
CA ALA A 177 -2.53 22.12 1.67
C ALA A 177 -3.96 21.97 2.25
N TYR A 178 -4.61 20.83 2.02
CA TYR A 178 -5.93 20.50 2.55
C TYR A 178 -5.90 19.74 3.88
N THR A 179 -4.72 19.44 4.41
CA THR A 179 -4.56 18.74 5.69
C THR A 179 -4.94 19.66 6.84
N ASP A 180 -5.86 19.21 7.68
CA ASP A 180 -6.25 19.90 8.90
C ASP A 180 -5.66 19.16 10.10
N MET A 181 -4.60 19.72 10.66
CA MET A 181 -3.92 19.17 11.84
C MET A 181 -4.83 19.11 13.09
N THR A 182 -5.97 19.80 13.07
CA THR A 182 -6.98 19.79 14.13
C THR A 182 -8.11 18.78 13.88
N ASP A 183 -8.12 18.08 12.73
CA ASP A 183 -9.08 17.03 12.42
C ASP A 183 -8.98 15.90 13.44
N ARG A 184 -10.13 15.55 14.04
CA ARG A 184 -10.22 14.59 15.14
C ARG A 184 -9.94 13.15 14.72
N ARG A 185 -9.87 12.86 13.43
CA ARG A 185 -9.42 11.55 12.94
C ARG A 185 -7.94 11.32 13.20
N TRP A 186 -7.15 12.38 13.32
CA TRP A 186 -5.74 12.28 13.69
C TRP A 186 -5.56 12.08 15.19
N VAL A 187 -4.72 11.12 15.55
CA VAL A 187 -4.14 11.02 16.89
C VAL A 187 -2.63 11.17 16.75
N TRP A 188 -2.12 12.29 17.25
CA TRP A 188 -0.70 12.62 17.28
C TRP A 188 -0.10 12.12 18.59
N GLY A 189 0.41 10.89 18.59
CA GLY A 189 1.03 10.27 19.76
C GLY A 189 2.45 10.77 20.01
N ASN A 190 3.12 10.21 21.03
CA ASN A 190 4.54 10.43 21.21
C ASN A 190 5.32 9.56 20.22
N GLU A 191 5.06 8.27 20.09
CA GLU A 191 5.80 7.32 19.24
C GLU A 191 5.08 6.94 17.95
N PHE A 192 3.76 7.13 17.89
CA PHE A 192 2.95 6.72 16.75
C PHE A 192 2.03 7.84 16.26
N ILE A 193 1.71 7.78 14.97
CA ILE A 193 0.64 8.57 14.36
C ILE A 193 -0.48 7.62 13.99
N MET A 194 -1.72 7.97 14.34
CA MET A 194 -2.91 7.24 13.94
C MET A 194 -3.82 8.11 13.08
N LEU A 195 -4.45 7.49 12.09
CA LEU A 195 -5.50 8.06 11.27
C LEU A 195 -6.74 7.17 11.33
N ASN A 196 -7.84 7.70 11.86
CA ASN A 196 -9.12 7.00 11.92
C ASN A 196 -9.93 7.26 10.66
N GLN A 197 -10.40 6.21 9.97
CA GLN A 197 -11.38 6.38 8.91
C GLN A 197 -12.76 6.71 9.53
N ASN A 198 -13.47 7.69 8.98
CA ASN A 198 -14.80 8.06 9.47
C ASN A 198 -15.73 8.50 8.33
N ALA A 199 -16.76 7.69 8.07
CA ALA A 199 -17.77 7.93 7.04
C ALA A 199 -18.64 9.18 7.23
N ALA A 200 -18.59 9.83 8.40
CA ALA A 200 -19.27 11.10 8.63
C ALA A 200 -18.40 12.34 8.29
N MET A 201 -17.15 12.14 7.86
CA MET A 201 -16.18 13.22 7.66
C MET A 201 -15.61 13.22 6.23
N PRO A 202 -16.27 13.91 5.27
CA PRO A 202 -15.92 13.84 3.85
C PRO A 202 -14.69 14.65 3.45
N ALA A 203 -14.24 15.58 4.30
CA ALA A 203 -13.06 16.40 3.99
C ALA A 203 -11.83 15.49 3.86
N PRO A 204 -11.02 15.61 2.79
CA PRO A 204 -9.83 14.78 2.64
C PRO A 204 -8.76 15.19 3.67
N GLN A 205 -7.98 14.22 4.11
CA GLN A 205 -6.79 14.41 4.94
C GLN A 205 -5.64 13.61 4.32
N LYS A 206 -4.43 14.17 4.31
CA LYS A 206 -3.25 13.43 3.85
C LYS A 206 -1.98 13.89 4.56
N ILE A 207 -1.16 12.95 5.00
CA ILE A 207 0.21 13.22 5.44
C ILE A 207 1.19 12.28 4.77
N GLY A 208 2.43 12.72 4.69
CA GLY A 208 3.59 11.90 4.37
C GLY A 208 4.56 11.96 5.52
N VAL A 209 5.17 10.84 5.87
CA VAL A 209 6.07 10.74 7.01
C VAL A 209 7.31 9.93 6.67
N TRP A 210 8.41 10.31 7.29
CA TRP A 210 9.62 9.49 7.29
C TRP A 210 9.53 8.43 8.39
N VAL A 211 9.51 7.16 7.96
CA VAL A 211 9.40 5.98 8.82
C VAL A 211 10.68 5.15 8.72
N PRO A 212 11.68 5.38 9.58
CA PRO A 212 12.95 4.66 9.54
C PRO A 212 12.85 3.23 10.08
N ASN A 213 11.76 2.88 10.75
CA ASN A 213 11.53 1.53 11.29
C ASN A 213 10.90 0.58 10.25
N GLY A 214 10.58 1.07 9.06
CA GLY A 214 10.23 0.21 7.92
C GLY A 214 8.87 -0.49 8.01
N TRP A 215 7.88 0.07 8.69
CA TRP A 215 6.55 -0.55 8.72
C TRP A 215 5.40 0.47 8.87
N ALA A 216 4.23 0.09 8.38
CA ALA A 216 2.95 0.75 8.62
C ALA A 216 1.85 -0.31 8.76
N ALA A 217 0.74 0.02 9.43
CA ALA A 217 -0.31 -0.94 9.70
C ALA A 217 -1.72 -0.33 9.55
N TYR A 218 -2.70 -1.23 9.46
CA TYR A 218 -4.12 -0.92 9.50
C TYR A 218 -4.83 -1.91 10.44
N ALA A 219 -5.52 -1.38 11.45
CA ALA A 219 -6.27 -2.20 12.40
C ALA A 219 -7.77 -2.00 12.22
N ARG A 220 -8.51 -3.10 12.07
CA ARG A 220 -9.96 -3.09 11.85
C ARG A 220 -10.61 -4.39 12.34
N ARG A 221 -11.69 -4.27 13.11
CA ARG A 221 -12.60 -5.39 13.47
C ARG A 221 -11.90 -6.67 13.98
N GLY A 222 -10.85 -6.55 14.77
CA GLY A 222 -10.13 -7.70 15.33
C GLY A 222 -8.94 -8.16 14.49
N HIS A 223 -8.73 -7.58 13.30
CA HIS A 223 -7.57 -7.88 12.45
C HIS A 223 -6.58 -6.72 12.44
N LEU A 224 -5.31 -7.05 12.26
CA LEU A 224 -4.22 -6.13 12.02
C LEU A 224 -3.49 -6.53 10.74
N PHE A 225 -3.60 -5.68 9.73
CA PHE A 225 -2.78 -5.76 8.53
C PHE A 225 -1.50 -4.94 8.73
N VAL A 226 -0.34 -5.55 8.56
CA VAL A 226 0.96 -4.87 8.67
C VAL A 226 1.72 -5.00 7.37
N LYS A 227 2.28 -3.89 6.88
CA LYS A 227 3.21 -3.89 5.76
C LYS A 227 4.58 -3.49 6.28
N THR A 228 5.59 -4.33 6.04
CA THR A 228 6.99 -3.99 6.30
C THR A 228 7.72 -3.75 4.98
N PHE A 229 8.76 -2.94 5.01
CA PHE A 229 9.59 -2.56 3.86
C PHE A 229 10.98 -2.15 4.36
N ALA A 230 11.98 -2.21 3.47
CA ALA A 230 13.33 -1.78 3.81
C ALA A 230 13.49 -0.26 3.54
N PRO A 231 13.65 0.59 4.57
CA PRO A 231 13.82 2.03 4.37
C PRO A 231 15.21 2.34 3.80
N GLY A 232 15.26 3.22 2.79
CA GLY A 232 16.48 3.77 2.22
C GLY A 232 17.00 4.99 3.00
N LYS A 233 17.59 5.96 2.30
CA LYS A 233 17.89 7.27 2.90
C LYS A 233 16.70 8.21 2.69
N GLN A 234 16.32 8.96 3.71
CA GLN A 234 15.21 9.90 3.65
C GLN A 234 15.30 10.87 2.45
N SER A 235 16.50 11.33 2.10
CA SER A 235 16.75 12.23 0.96
C SER A 235 16.38 11.63 -0.40
N ASP A 236 16.27 10.31 -0.48
CA ASP A 236 16.05 9.59 -1.73
C ASP A 236 14.56 9.40 -2.01
N TYR A 237 13.67 9.81 -1.09
CA TYR A 237 12.22 9.68 -1.23
C TYR A 237 11.59 10.98 -1.74
N PRO A 238 10.48 10.88 -2.52
CA PRO A 238 9.72 12.06 -2.95
C PRO A 238 9.02 12.73 -1.75
N ASP A 239 8.25 13.78 -2.02
CA ASP A 239 7.30 14.35 -1.04
C ASP A 239 7.94 14.71 0.32
N PHE A 240 9.05 15.44 0.25
CA PHE A 240 9.88 15.84 1.39
C PHE A 240 10.45 14.67 2.21
N GLY A 241 10.77 13.57 1.52
CA GLY A 241 11.41 12.40 2.11
C GLY A 241 10.43 11.40 2.73
N SER A 242 9.19 11.36 2.24
CA SER A 242 8.13 10.49 2.76
C SER A 242 8.25 9.09 2.16
N ASN A 243 8.34 8.06 3.01
CA ASN A 243 8.30 6.66 2.59
C ASN A 243 7.00 5.95 3.01
N VAL A 244 6.19 6.60 3.84
CA VAL A 244 4.81 6.21 4.16
C VAL A 244 3.92 7.44 4.00
N GLU A 245 2.75 7.23 3.40
CA GLU A 245 1.70 8.23 3.32
C GLU A 245 0.38 7.64 3.81
N PHE A 246 -0.43 8.49 4.43
CA PHE A 246 -1.80 8.18 4.76
C PHE A 246 -2.72 9.18 4.10
N PHE A 247 -3.76 8.69 3.44
CA PHE A 247 -4.89 9.48 2.94
C PHE A 247 -6.19 8.98 3.57
N THR A 248 -7.15 9.86 3.84
CA THR A 248 -8.53 9.44 4.15
C THR A 248 -9.57 10.50 3.75
N ASN A 249 -10.77 10.04 3.44
CA ASN A 249 -12.01 10.81 3.35
C ASN A 249 -13.15 10.00 4.02
N ASP A 250 -14.41 10.27 3.68
CA ASP A 250 -15.57 9.52 4.16
C ASP A 250 -15.69 8.10 3.59
N GLU A 251 -15.04 7.80 2.48
CA GLU A 251 -15.17 6.50 1.81
C GLU A 251 -13.99 5.57 2.14
N ILE A 252 -12.77 6.10 2.19
CA ILE A 252 -11.55 5.28 2.23
C ILE A 252 -10.53 5.76 3.27
N LEU A 253 -9.62 4.86 3.60
CA LEU A 253 -8.31 5.18 4.15
C LEU A 253 -7.26 4.43 3.33
N GLU A 254 -6.22 5.13 2.90
CA GLU A 254 -5.09 4.53 2.19
C GLU A 254 -3.89 4.40 3.13
N VAL A 255 -3.30 3.19 3.16
CA VAL A 255 -1.99 2.92 3.75
C VAL A 255 -1.01 2.75 2.61
N GLU A 256 -0.22 3.77 2.37
CA GLU A 256 0.63 3.90 1.20
C GLU A 256 2.11 3.80 1.61
N THR A 257 2.90 3.11 0.80
CA THR A 257 4.36 3.11 0.94
C THR A 257 5.00 3.52 -0.38
N LEU A 258 6.16 4.16 -0.29
CA LEU A 258 6.92 4.63 -1.45
C LEU A 258 8.28 3.92 -1.48
N GLY A 259 8.81 3.71 -2.69
CA GLY A 259 10.20 3.40 -2.92
C GLY A 259 11.04 4.67 -3.10
N SER A 260 12.36 4.53 -3.21
CA SER A 260 13.24 5.66 -3.50
C SER A 260 13.13 6.10 -4.97
N LEU A 261 13.36 7.40 -5.20
CA LEU A 261 13.56 7.98 -6.53
C LEU A 261 14.78 7.36 -7.20
N ALA A 262 14.60 6.94 -8.45
CA ALA A 262 15.64 6.34 -9.25
C ALA A 262 15.68 6.93 -10.65
N LYS A 263 16.88 7.15 -11.17
CA LYS A 263 17.11 7.49 -12.57
C LYS A 263 17.21 6.22 -13.40
N LEU A 264 16.25 6.01 -14.28
CA LEU A 264 16.09 4.80 -15.09
C LEU A 264 16.49 5.04 -16.53
N ALA A 265 17.50 4.31 -17.00
CA ALA A 265 17.80 4.22 -18.42
C ALA A 265 16.70 3.43 -19.16
N PRO A 266 16.61 3.54 -20.50
CA PRO A 266 15.78 2.65 -21.32
C PRO A 266 15.98 1.17 -20.97
N GLY A 267 14.89 0.44 -20.75
CA GLY A 267 14.87 -0.98 -20.41
C GLY A 267 15.24 -1.33 -18.98
N THR A 268 15.52 -0.34 -18.12
CA THR A 268 15.86 -0.56 -16.70
C THR A 268 14.65 -0.36 -15.79
N ALA A 269 14.75 -0.88 -14.56
CA ALA A 269 13.66 -0.87 -13.60
C ALA A 269 14.10 -0.35 -12.22
N VAL A 270 13.14 0.21 -11.49
CA VAL A 270 13.22 0.39 -10.03
C VAL A 270 12.21 -0.53 -9.36
N THR A 271 12.55 -0.99 -8.16
CA THR A 271 11.74 -1.93 -7.40
C THR A 271 11.41 -1.41 -6.01
N HIS A 272 10.24 -1.77 -5.50
CA HIS A 272 9.86 -1.56 -4.10
C HIS A 272 9.24 -2.83 -3.55
N THR A 273 9.76 -3.35 -2.45
CA THR A 273 9.30 -4.62 -1.87
C THR A 273 8.61 -4.35 -0.56
N GLU A 274 7.41 -4.90 -0.43
CA GLU A 274 6.67 -4.96 0.83
C GLU A 274 6.53 -6.40 1.27
N THR A 275 6.50 -6.64 2.57
CA THR A 275 6.02 -7.89 3.14
C THR A 275 4.78 -7.60 3.96
N TRP A 276 3.68 -8.24 3.60
CA TRP A 276 2.40 -8.10 4.25
C TRP A 276 2.20 -9.22 5.25
N TYR A 277 1.65 -8.88 6.40
CA TYR A 277 1.28 -9.79 7.45
C TYR A 277 -0.16 -9.52 7.88
N LEU A 278 -0.88 -10.57 8.24
CA LEU A 278 -2.21 -10.47 8.81
C LEU A 278 -2.27 -11.17 10.16
N PHE A 279 -2.64 -10.42 11.19
CA PHE A 279 -2.83 -10.93 12.55
C PHE A 279 -4.30 -10.86 12.92
N ASP A 280 -4.76 -11.87 13.66
CA ASP A 280 -6.11 -11.97 14.19
C ASP A 280 -6.12 -11.69 15.71
N ASN A 281 -7.30 -11.41 16.25
CA ASN A 281 -7.54 -11.08 17.65
C ASN A 281 -6.78 -9.84 18.16
N ILE A 282 -6.59 -8.84 17.29
CA ILE A 282 -6.00 -7.54 17.61
C ILE A 282 -7.09 -6.48 17.68
N ARG A 283 -7.26 -5.83 18.84
CA ARG A 283 -8.27 -4.77 18.99
C ARG A 283 -7.84 -3.56 18.15
N GLN A 284 -8.84 -2.90 17.57
CA GLN A 284 -8.62 -1.60 16.92
C GLN A 284 -8.21 -0.57 17.98
N PRO A 285 -7.02 0.03 17.87
CA PRO A 285 -6.50 0.94 18.89
C PRO A 285 -7.28 2.26 18.88
N GLN A 286 -7.47 2.83 20.06
CA GLN A 286 -8.04 4.17 20.26
C GLN A 286 -6.98 5.17 20.74
N THR A 287 -5.90 4.65 21.31
CA THR A 287 -4.81 5.43 21.92
C THR A 287 -3.46 4.84 21.55
N GLU A 288 -2.40 5.63 21.74
CA GLU A 288 -1.03 5.14 21.62
C GLU A 288 -0.72 3.99 22.60
N THR A 289 -1.30 4.01 23.80
CA THR A 289 -1.14 2.91 24.76
C THR A 289 -1.68 1.58 24.22
N ASP A 290 -2.82 1.60 23.52
CA ASP A 290 -3.35 0.39 22.88
C ASP A 290 -2.36 -0.17 21.82
N ILE A 291 -1.66 0.69 21.08
CA ILE A 291 -0.63 0.27 20.12
C ILE A 291 0.52 -0.42 20.84
N ILE A 292 1.02 0.18 21.92
CA ILE A 292 2.16 -0.35 22.68
C ILE A 292 1.81 -1.71 23.31
N GLU A 293 0.60 -1.85 23.86
CA GLU A 293 0.20 -3.04 24.61
C GLU A 293 -0.29 -4.19 23.72
N GLU A 294 -0.92 -3.90 22.57
CA GLU A 294 -1.55 -4.94 21.74
C GLU A 294 -0.89 -5.14 20.36
N ILE A 295 -0.41 -4.06 19.73
CA ILE A 295 0.11 -4.13 18.35
C ILE A 295 1.61 -4.37 18.33
N MET A 296 2.37 -3.65 19.17
CA MET A 296 3.83 -3.82 19.22
C MET A 296 4.28 -5.24 19.57
N PRO A 297 3.63 -6.00 20.46
CA PRO A 297 4.02 -7.39 20.71
C PRO A 297 4.01 -8.26 19.45
N VAL A 298 3.05 -8.05 18.54
CA VAL A 298 2.99 -8.82 17.28
C VAL A 298 3.91 -8.23 16.22
N VAL A 299 3.98 -6.91 16.08
CA VAL A 299 4.88 -6.24 15.12
C VAL A 299 6.35 -6.59 15.43
N ASN A 300 6.76 -6.62 16.69
CA ASN A 300 8.12 -7.00 17.10
C ASN A 300 8.51 -8.45 16.74
N THR A 301 7.56 -9.30 16.33
CA THR A 301 7.87 -10.66 15.86
C THR A 301 8.27 -10.71 14.38
N ILE A 302 8.05 -9.61 13.64
CA ILE A 302 8.23 -9.54 12.18
C ILE A 302 9.18 -8.41 11.73
N ILE A 303 9.73 -7.61 12.66
CA ILE A 303 10.69 -6.53 12.39
C ILE A 303 12.04 -6.76 13.06
#